data_AF-A0A662G408-F1
#
_entry.id   AF-A0A662G408-F1
#
_cell.length_a   1.000
_cell.length_b   1.000
_cell.length_c   1.000
_cell.angle_alpha   90.00
_cell.angle_beta   90.00
_cell.angle_gamma   90.00
#
_symmetry.space_group_name_H-M   'P 1'
#
loop_
_entity.id
_entity.type
_entity.pdbx_description
1 polymer ?
#
loop_
_entity_poly.entity_id
_entity_poly.type
_entity_poly.pdbx_seq_one_letter_code
_entity_poly.pdbx_strand_id
1 'polypeptide(L)'
;MMKVKAFNFELEASDPKQLKISVSTRMYLAVRGRAFKLECSEREFALDDVLDFDAEFGDTLQLTYVDLVHGTFNCKVNECEVKPGSIVLKVLDSEVDGVRVKLLVVLSIEENALRRIYADRLSGLGEWEARRSRVSRITSIPPTELEKL
;
A
#
# COMPACT_ATOMS: atom_id res chain seq x y z
N MET A 1 21.06 -3.26 0.45
CA MET A 1 19.61 -3.49 0.66
C MET A 1 18.90 -2.19 0.37
N MET A 2 17.66 -2.23 -0.10
CA MET A 2 16.84 -1.04 -0.34
C MET A 2 15.78 -0.90 0.74
N LYS A 3 15.49 0.33 1.14
CA LYS A 3 14.38 0.62 2.04
C LYS A 3 13.08 0.74 1.25
N VAL A 4 12.06 0.02 1.69
CA VAL A 4 10.69 0.12 1.19
C VAL A 4 9.83 0.68 2.32
N LYS A 5 9.10 1.75 2.03
CA LYS A 5 8.16 2.37 2.98
C LYS A 5 6.76 1.80 2.81
N ALA A 6 5.98 1.78 3.88
CA ALA A 6 4.53 1.67 3.86
C ALA A 6 3.95 2.62 4.90
N PHE A 7 2.72 3.05 4.65
CA PHE A 7 2.04 4.02 5.49
C PHE A 7 0.83 3.39 6.15
N ASN A 8 0.72 3.59 7.46
CA ASN A 8 -0.48 3.33 8.23
C ASN A 8 -1.03 4.68 8.66
N PHE A 9 -2.26 5.00 8.33
CA PHE A 9 -2.81 6.31 8.66
C PHE A 9 -4.30 6.32 8.89
N GLU A 10 -4.73 7.36 9.61
CA GLU A 10 -6.11 7.78 9.72
C GLU A 10 -6.19 9.24 9.27
N LEU A 11 -7.19 9.54 8.44
CA LEU A 11 -7.50 10.84 7.89
C LEU A 11 -8.99 11.12 8.11
N GLU A 12 -9.29 12.24 8.74
CA GLU A 12 -10.65 12.80 8.80
C GLU A 12 -10.60 14.25 8.33
N ALA A 13 -11.22 14.52 7.18
CA ALA A 13 -11.31 15.86 6.60
C ALA A 13 -12.78 16.28 6.45
N SER A 14 -13.04 17.58 6.55
CA SER A 14 -14.39 18.16 6.44
C SER A 14 -14.54 19.21 5.33
N ASP A 15 -13.44 19.67 4.74
CA ASP A 15 -13.37 20.72 3.71
C ASP A 15 -12.31 20.33 2.67
N PRO A 16 -12.61 20.27 1.36
CA PRO A 16 -13.86 20.64 0.67
C PRO A 16 -14.98 19.61 0.76
N LYS A 17 -14.70 18.40 1.27
CA LYS A 17 -15.68 17.33 1.44
C LYS A 17 -15.42 16.57 2.73
N GLN A 18 -16.49 16.03 3.31
CA GLN A 18 -16.35 15.09 4.41
C GLN A 18 -15.73 13.79 3.89
N LEU A 19 -14.62 13.40 4.49
CA LEU A 19 -13.85 12.22 4.11
C LEU A 19 -13.31 11.57 5.36
N LYS A 20 -13.59 10.28 5.54
CA LYS A 20 -13.00 9.49 6.62
C LYS A 20 -12.32 8.26 6.05
N ILE A 21 -11.00 8.19 6.19
CA ILE A 21 -10.19 7.10 5.67
C ILE A 21 -9.26 6.57 6.76
N SER A 22 -9.20 5.25 6.90
CA SER A 22 -8.10 4.59 7.60
C SER A 22 -7.46 3.55 6.69
N VAL A 23 -6.14 3.43 6.78
CA VAL A 23 -5.36 2.46 6.01
C VAL A 23 -4.36 1.78 6.93
N SER A 24 -4.37 0.46 6.94
CA SER A 24 -3.31 -0.37 7.51
C SER A 24 -2.61 -1.13 6.38
N THR A 25 -1.32 -0.89 6.21
CA THR A 25 -0.52 -1.49 5.15
C THR A 25 0.39 -2.57 5.72
N ARG A 26 0.22 -3.79 5.20
CA ARG A 26 1.07 -4.96 5.52
C ARG A 26 1.92 -5.30 4.30
N MET A 27 3.22 -5.47 4.50
CA MET A 27 4.16 -5.80 3.43
C MET A 27 4.63 -7.24 3.50
N TYR A 28 4.72 -7.88 2.33
CA TYR A 28 5.11 -9.27 2.17
C TYR A 28 6.15 -9.43 1.07
N LEU A 29 7.15 -10.25 1.31
CA LEU A 29 8.07 -10.72 0.27
C LEU A 29 7.44 -11.93 -0.44
N ALA A 30 7.33 -11.88 -1.76
CA ALA A 30 6.87 -13.00 -2.57
C ALA A 30 8.04 -13.92 -2.91
N VAL A 31 8.05 -15.13 -2.35
CA VAL A 31 9.14 -16.11 -2.56
C VAL A 31 8.56 -17.48 -2.84
N ARG A 32 8.88 -18.05 -4.00
CA ARG A 32 8.51 -19.44 -4.39
C ARG A 32 7.02 -19.74 -4.15
N GLY A 33 6.17 -18.79 -4.54
CA GLY A 33 4.72 -18.88 -4.39
C GLY A 33 4.20 -18.82 -2.96
N ARG A 34 4.94 -18.16 -2.06
CA ARG A 34 4.48 -17.85 -0.69
C ARG A 34 4.68 -16.39 -0.35
N ALA A 35 3.88 -15.89 0.58
CA ALA A 35 3.97 -14.55 1.13
C ALA A 35 4.62 -14.57 2.51
N PHE A 36 5.82 -14.00 2.64
CA PHE A 36 6.50 -13.87 3.93
C PHE A 36 6.34 -12.43 4.42
N LYS A 37 5.67 -12.24 5.56
CA LYS A 37 5.51 -10.89 6.14
C LYS A 37 6.88 -10.28 6.41
N LEU A 38 7.08 -9.04 5.98
CA LEU A 38 8.29 -8.29 6.27
C LEU A 38 8.21 -7.71 7.69
N GLU A 39 9.32 -7.79 8.40
CA GLU A 39 9.53 -7.09 9.66
C GLU A 39 10.13 -5.72 9.36
N CYS A 40 9.54 -4.68 9.93
CA CYS A 40 9.79 -3.30 9.57
C CYS A 40 9.92 -2.46 10.84
N SER A 41 10.79 -1.45 10.80
CA SER A 41 10.85 -0.44 11.87
C SER A 41 9.74 0.58 11.66
N GLU A 42 9.02 0.91 12.72
CA GLU A 42 8.00 1.95 12.71
C GLU A 42 8.58 3.30 13.19
N ARG A 43 8.14 4.39 12.57
CA ARG A 43 8.40 5.76 13.02
C ARG A 43 7.23 6.69 12.67
N GLU A 44 7.25 7.89 13.24
CA GLU A 44 6.32 8.95 12.85
C GLU A 44 6.56 9.40 11.40
N PHE A 45 5.48 9.83 10.75
CA PHE A 45 5.52 10.50 9.46
C PHE A 45 6.26 11.83 9.55
N ALA A 46 7.11 12.11 8.55
CA ALA A 46 7.89 13.34 8.44
C ALA A 46 7.64 14.02 7.09
N LEU A 47 8.04 15.29 6.96
CA LEU A 47 7.82 16.06 5.73
C LEU A 47 8.48 15.40 4.49
N ASP A 48 9.62 14.75 4.67
CA ASP A 48 10.33 14.05 3.59
C ASP A 48 9.54 12.83 3.04
N ASP A 49 8.49 12.39 3.75
CA ASP A 49 7.64 11.28 3.32
C ASP A 49 6.49 11.71 2.41
N VAL A 50 6.24 13.01 2.27
CA VAL A 50 5.12 13.56 1.49
C VAL A 50 5.12 13.07 0.04
N LEU A 51 6.28 13.08 -0.61
CA LEU A 51 6.39 12.63 -2.01
C LEU A 51 6.16 11.13 -2.16
N ASP A 52 6.61 10.34 -1.19
CA ASP A 52 6.40 8.89 -1.19
C ASP A 52 4.93 8.54 -0.91
N PHE A 53 4.28 9.31 -0.03
CA PHE A 53 2.85 9.19 0.26
C PHE A 53 2.01 9.50 -0.98
N ASP A 54 2.24 10.64 -1.62
CA ASP A 54 1.52 11.06 -2.83
C ASP A 54 1.73 10.05 -3.96
N ALA A 55 2.98 9.59 -4.13
CA ALA A 55 3.27 8.56 -5.11
C ALA A 55 2.49 7.27 -4.82
N GLU A 56 2.30 6.88 -3.55
CA GLU A 56 1.57 5.68 -3.15
C GLU A 56 0.05 5.81 -3.29
N PHE A 57 -0.53 6.90 -2.79
CA PHE A 57 -1.98 7.03 -2.63
C PHE A 57 -2.67 7.94 -3.63
N GLY A 58 -1.93 8.78 -4.37
CA GLY A 58 -2.50 9.68 -5.38
C GLY A 58 -3.28 8.93 -6.46
N ASP A 59 -2.76 7.78 -6.90
CA ASP A 59 -3.45 6.91 -7.86
C ASP A 59 -4.35 5.87 -7.18
N THR A 60 -3.92 5.36 -6.03
CA THR A 60 -4.55 4.20 -5.35
C THR A 60 -5.85 4.60 -4.65
N LEU A 61 -5.83 5.72 -3.92
CA LEU A 61 -6.93 6.23 -3.10
C LEU A 61 -7.40 7.63 -3.54
N GLN A 62 -6.74 8.25 -4.52
CA GLN A 62 -6.99 9.65 -4.90
C GLN A 62 -6.73 10.62 -3.75
N LEU A 63 -5.72 10.31 -2.94
CA LEU A 63 -5.28 11.13 -1.81
C LEU A 63 -3.93 11.75 -2.10
N THR A 64 -3.79 13.02 -1.73
CA THR A 64 -2.56 13.78 -1.80
C THR A 64 -2.28 14.45 -0.45
N TYR A 65 -1.07 14.98 -0.29
CA TYR A 65 -0.68 15.74 0.88
C TYR A 65 -1.60 16.93 1.16
N VAL A 66 -2.18 17.53 0.12
CA VAL A 66 -3.15 18.63 0.30
C VAL A 66 -4.33 18.18 1.16
N ASP A 67 -4.82 16.95 0.95
CA ASP A 67 -5.91 16.38 1.74
C ASP A 67 -5.50 16.16 3.21
N LEU A 68 -4.20 15.91 3.47
CA LEU A 68 -3.65 15.74 4.82
C LEU A 68 -3.60 17.05 5.60
N VAL A 69 -3.37 18.18 4.93
CA VAL A 69 -3.24 19.50 5.56
C VAL A 69 -4.60 20.07 5.99
N HIS A 70 -5.68 19.66 5.34
CA HIS A 70 -7.04 20.17 5.57
C HIS A 70 -7.89 19.29 6.50
N GLY A 71 -7.27 18.31 7.19
CA GLY A 71 -7.96 17.39 8.10
C GLY A 71 -7.17 17.06 9.37
N THR A 72 -7.74 16.18 10.20
CA THR A 72 -6.99 15.50 11.25
C THR A 72 -6.30 14.30 10.63
N PHE A 73 -4.97 14.26 10.71
CA PHE A 73 -4.15 13.21 10.12
C PHE A 73 -3.17 12.66 11.15
N ASN A 74 -3.14 11.34 11.27
CA ASN A 74 -2.13 10.63 12.04
C ASN A 74 -1.55 9.53 11.16
N CYS A 75 -0.22 9.47 11.03
CA CYS A 75 0.43 8.48 10.19
C CYS A 75 1.73 7.96 10.78
N LYS A 76 1.88 6.63 10.67
CA LYS A 76 3.09 5.89 10.93
C LYS A 76 3.69 5.40 9.62
N VAL A 77 5.00 5.46 9.53
CA VAL A 77 5.78 4.92 8.41
C VAL A 77 6.48 3.65 8.87
N ASN A 78 6.23 2.55 8.16
CA ASN A 78 6.94 1.29 8.30
C ASN A 78 8.04 1.21 7.25
N GLU A 79 9.29 1.13 7.68
CA GLU A 79 10.45 0.96 6.80
C GLU A 79 10.97 -0.47 6.90
N CYS A 80 11.01 -1.21 5.79
CA CYS A 80 11.63 -2.53 5.75
C CYS A 80 12.79 -2.55 4.75
N GLU A 81 13.82 -3.33 5.09
CA GLU A 81 14.95 -3.58 4.21
C GLU A 81 14.67 -4.78 3.31
N VAL A 82 14.79 -4.58 2.00
CA VAL A 82 14.56 -5.61 1.00
C VAL A 82 15.76 -5.71 0.07
N LYS A 83 16.12 -6.93 -0.34
CA LYS A 83 17.22 -7.16 -1.28
C LYS A 83 16.77 -6.85 -2.72
N PRO A 84 17.63 -6.25 -3.56
CA PRO A 84 17.39 -6.19 -5.00
C PRO A 84 17.09 -7.57 -5.60
N GLY A 85 16.30 -7.58 -6.67
CA GLY A 85 15.76 -8.79 -7.31
C GLY A 85 14.50 -9.35 -6.63
N SER A 86 13.95 -8.66 -5.63
CA SER A 86 12.78 -9.11 -4.88
C SER A 86 11.47 -8.57 -5.42
N ILE A 87 10.38 -9.30 -5.22
CA ILE A 87 9.01 -8.82 -5.41
C ILE A 87 8.36 -8.62 -4.05
N VAL A 88 7.81 -7.42 -3.83
CA VAL A 88 7.10 -7.04 -2.61
C VAL A 88 5.62 -6.85 -2.92
N LEU A 89 4.77 -7.51 -2.16
CA LEU A 89 3.33 -7.31 -2.13
C LEU A 89 2.98 -6.44 -0.92
N LYS A 90 2.32 -5.31 -1.14
CA LYS A 90 1.64 -4.55 -0.10
C LYS A 90 0.15 -4.90 -0.14
N VAL A 91 -0.41 -5.17 1.03
CA VAL A 91 -1.84 -5.35 1.27
C VAL A 91 -2.30 -4.18 2.11
N LEU A 92 -3.20 -3.37 1.55
CA LEU A 92 -3.77 -2.19 2.18
C LEU A 92 -5.18 -2.56 2.64
N ASP A 93 -5.36 -2.79 3.92
CA ASP A 93 -6.69 -2.87 4.52
C ASP A 93 -7.17 -1.45 4.76
N SER A 94 -8.09 -1.00 3.91
CA SER A 94 -8.58 0.37 3.91
C SER A 94 -10.04 0.39 4.37
N GLU A 95 -10.42 1.41 5.11
CA GLU A 95 -11.81 1.76 5.38
C GLU A 95 -12.04 3.17 4.85
N VAL A 96 -12.95 3.32 3.89
CA VAL A 96 -13.26 4.60 3.22
C VAL A 96 -14.73 4.88 3.44
N ASP A 97 -15.04 5.94 4.18
CA ASP A 97 -16.39 6.34 4.58
C ASP A 97 -17.22 5.17 5.16
N GLY A 98 -16.57 4.35 5.99
CA GLY A 98 -17.17 3.19 6.65
C GLY A 98 -17.23 1.92 5.79
N VAL A 99 -16.79 1.98 4.53
CA VAL A 99 -16.72 0.81 3.64
C VAL A 99 -15.31 0.23 3.65
N ARG A 100 -15.21 -1.05 4.05
CA ARG A 100 -13.94 -1.77 4.06
C ARG A 100 -13.59 -2.28 2.66
N VAL A 101 -12.37 -2.00 2.24
CA VAL A 101 -11.83 -2.41 0.95
C VAL A 101 -10.38 -2.86 1.11
N LYS A 102 -10.07 -4.00 0.50
CA LYS A 102 -8.70 -4.53 0.42
C LYS A 102 -8.10 -4.17 -0.94
N LEU A 103 -7.00 -3.44 -0.91
CA LEU A 103 -6.26 -3.02 -2.09
C LEU A 103 -4.87 -3.68 -2.10
N LEU A 104 -4.39 -3.99 -3.31
CA LEU A 104 -3.12 -4.67 -3.52
C LEU A 104 -2.17 -3.79 -4.32
N VAL A 105 -0.92 -3.69 -3.89
CA VAL A 105 0.16 -3.03 -4.63
C VAL A 105 1.34 -3.99 -4.74
N VAL A 106 1.93 -4.12 -5.93
CA VAL A 106 3.10 -4.97 -6.18
C VAL A 106 4.27 -4.13 -6.66
N LEU A 107 5.39 -4.26 -5.99
CA LEU A 107 6.65 -3.59 -6.29
C LEU A 107 7.70 -4.62 -6.72
N SER A 108 8.50 -4.27 -7.72
CA SER A 108 9.79 -4.89 -8.01
C SER A 108 10.90 -4.04 -7.44
N ILE A 109 11.79 -4.68 -6.68
CA ILE A 109 12.96 -4.06 -6.08
C ILE A 109 14.14 -4.33 -7.03
N GLU A 110 14.52 -3.33 -7.81
CA GLU A 110 15.66 -3.41 -8.73
C GLU A 110 16.94 -2.91 -8.02
N GLU A 111 18.11 -2.94 -8.66
CA GLU A 111 19.36 -2.57 -7.98
C GLU A 111 19.37 -1.12 -7.47
N ASN A 112 18.76 -0.20 -8.22
CA ASN A 112 18.77 1.24 -7.93
C ASN A 112 17.37 1.87 -7.96
N ALA A 113 16.31 1.08 -8.04
CA ALA A 113 14.96 1.60 -8.23
C ALA A 113 13.89 0.72 -7.60
N LEU A 114 12.80 1.37 -7.17
CA LEU A 114 11.56 0.74 -6.75
C LEU A 114 10.55 0.92 -7.88
N ARG A 115 10.17 -0.17 -8.54
CA ARG A 115 9.23 -0.12 -9.66
C ARG A 115 7.88 -0.68 -9.25
N ARG A 116 6.82 0.13 -9.37
CA ARG A 116 5.44 -0.35 -9.20
C ARG A 116 5.00 -1.12 -10.44
N ILE A 117 4.75 -2.42 -10.29
CA ILE A 117 4.28 -3.29 -11.38
C ILE A 117 2.75 -3.35 -11.40
N TYR A 118 2.13 -3.24 -10.23
CA TYR A 118 0.70 -3.31 -10.06
C TYR A 118 0.27 -2.40 -8.91
N ALA A 119 -0.87 -1.74 -9.06
CA ALA A 119 -1.62 -1.17 -7.96
C ALA A 119 -3.10 -1.21 -8.31
N ASP A 120 -3.89 -1.59 -7.32
CA ASP A 120 -5.32 -1.32 -7.36
C ASP A 120 -5.56 0.19 -7.36
N ARG A 121 -6.65 0.60 -8.00
CA ARG A 121 -7.20 1.95 -7.90
C ARG A 121 -8.59 1.81 -7.34
N LEU A 122 -8.89 2.55 -6.29
CA LEU A 122 -10.21 2.52 -5.65
C LEU A 122 -11.30 2.91 -6.66
N SER A 123 -11.04 3.93 -7.46
CA SER A 123 -11.90 4.30 -8.60
C SER A 123 -11.85 3.21 -9.68
N GLY A 124 -12.99 2.60 -9.98
CA GLY A 124 -13.07 1.53 -10.97
C GLY A 124 -12.44 0.22 -10.49
N LEU A 125 -12.43 -0.01 -9.17
CA LEU A 125 -11.95 -1.26 -8.59
C LEU A 125 -12.77 -2.43 -9.12
N GLY A 126 -12.12 -3.30 -9.89
CA GLY A 126 -12.76 -4.50 -10.43
C GLY A 126 -13.01 -5.58 -9.36
N GLU A 127 -13.69 -6.64 -9.80
CA GLU A 127 -13.97 -7.82 -8.98
C GLU A 127 -12.72 -8.37 -8.28
N TRP A 128 -12.86 -8.72 -7.00
CA TRP A 128 -11.76 -9.24 -6.18
C TRP A 128 -11.06 -10.43 -6.84
N GLU A 129 -11.82 -11.36 -7.42
CA GLU A 129 -11.27 -12.56 -8.04
C GLU A 129 -10.37 -12.24 -9.25
N ALA A 130 -10.75 -11.27 -10.07
CA ALA A 130 -9.96 -10.83 -11.22
C ALA A 130 -8.65 -10.14 -10.77
N ARG A 131 -8.75 -9.24 -9.77
CA ARG A 131 -7.59 -8.54 -9.19
C ARG A 131 -6.60 -9.51 -8.57
N ARG A 132 -7.10 -10.40 -7.72
CA ARG A 132 -6.32 -11.45 -7.06
C ARG A 132 -5.66 -12.40 -8.04
N SER A 133 -6.36 -12.83 -9.09
CA SER A 133 -5.79 -13.68 -10.15
C SER A 133 -4.69 -12.96 -10.94
N ARG A 134 -4.79 -11.64 -11.12
CA ARG A 134 -3.72 -10.84 -11.73
C ARG A 134 -2.50 -10.72 -10.82
N VAL A 135 -2.69 -10.40 -9.54
CA VAL A 135 -1.60 -10.34 -8.56
C VAL A 135 -0.93 -11.69 -8.41
N SER A 136 -1.69 -12.78 -8.35
CA SER A 136 -1.17 -14.14 -8.28
C SER A 136 -0.22 -14.48 -9.43
N ARG A 137 -0.56 -14.09 -10.67
CA ARG A 137 0.33 -14.28 -11.83
C ARG A 137 1.62 -13.47 -11.75
N ILE A 138 1.59 -12.29 -11.13
CA ILE A 138 2.76 -11.41 -11.00
C ILE A 138 3.68 -11.90 -9.88
N THR A 139 3.11 -12.25 -8.72
CA THR A 139 3.87 -12.62 -7.52
C THR A 139 4.17 -14.12 -7.43
N SER A 140 3.54 -14.92 -8.28
CA SER A 140 3.47 -16.39 -8.20
C SER A 140 2.81 -16.94 -6.91
N ILE A 141 2.26 -16.07 -6.05
CA ILE A 141 1.55 -16.49 -4.83
C ILE A 141 0.17 -17.04 -5.23
N PRO A 142 -0.24 -18.23 -4.79
CA PRO A 142 -1.55 -18.79 -5.11
C PRO A 142 -2.71 -17.88 -4.67
N PRO A 143 -3.82 -17.82 -5.41
CA PRO A 143 -4.97 -16.99 -5.04
C PRO A 143 -5.53 -17.33 -3.65
N THR A 144 -5.48 -18.60 -3.24
CA THR A 144 -5.95 -19.07 -1.92
C THR A 144 -5.06 -18.61 -0.77
N GLU A 145 -3.78 -18.31 -1.04
CA GLU A 145 -2.88 -17.71 -0.06
C GLU A 145 -3.11 -16.20 0.03
N LEU A 146 -3.31 -15.53 -1.11
CA LEU A 146 -3.66 -14.09 -1.16
C LEU A 146 -4.97 -13.76 -0.43
N GLU A 147 -5.94 -14.67 -0.37
CA GLU A 147 -7.19 -14.47 0.40
C GLU A 147 -6.96 -14.35 1.90
N LYS A 148 -5.93 -15.02 2.43
CA LYS A 148 -5.63 -15.09 3.86
C LYS A 148 -4.81 -13.90 4.35
N LEU A 149 -4.18 -13.17 3.42
CA LEU A 149 -3.47 -11.94 3.70
C LEU A 149 -4.51 -10.85 3.90
#